data_AF-A0A812IPS6-F1
#
_entry.id   AF-A0A812IPS6-F1
#
_cell.length_a   1.000
_cell.length_b   1.000
_cell.length_c   1.000
_cell.angle_alpha   90.00
_cell.angle_beta   90.00
_cell.angle_gamma   90.00
#
_symmetry.space_group_name_H-M   'P 1'
#
loop_
_entity.id
_entity.type
_entity.pdbx_description
1 polymer ?
#
loop_
_entity_poly.entity_id
_entity_poly.type
_entity_poly.pdbx_seq_one_letter_code
_entity_poly.pdbx_strand_id
1 'polypeptide(L)'
;MAMEEAPAPIADGSVPIFLAVSGFFQALCIIKLLSITMRYRDRVASCFRSLALRSRWLVMCLSDDVKTNAEEEQWIAREVCLIRLRLARGYCYFLLIATCASVVSVQLGILQERQTNAPAAFFWTILLMFVLCTAHLVFPKMLQRTTLDIFYVAIMVAAAFLLSPWCTNADGVPYMSIILLAFLRLPASSFASRASIVFTSNIGTAAVVMIRAFVDWDAALCQSGSCNIGRDAYFERAAIVTEVSAFFLVGGVSLSAEAESPSLVFGSM
;
A
#
# COMPACT_ATOMS: atom_id res chain seq x y z
N MET A 1 29.79 24.98 -4.07
CA MET A 1 28.41 25.00 -3.52
C MET A 1 27.51 24.65 -4.69
N ALA A 2 27.36 23.37 -4.98
CA ALA A 2 26.54 22.93 -6.11
C ALA A 2 25.07 23.15 -5.72
N MET A 3 24.32 23.86 -6.56
CA MET A 3 22.87 23.96 -6.43
C MET A 3 22.30 22.55 -6.55
N GLU A 4 21.79 22.04 -5.44
CA GLU A 4 20.91 20.87 -5.41
C GLU A 4 19.76 21.17 -6.36
N GLU A 5 19.74 20.51 -7.53
CA GLU A 5 18.68 20.67 -8.53
C GLU A 5 17.39 20.22 -7.85
N ALA A 6 16.59 21.20 -7.40
CA ALA A 6 15.31 20.94 -6.76
C ALA A 6 14.48 20.05 -7.70
N PRO A 7 13.82 19.00 -7.18
CA PRO A 7 13.00 18.12 -8.00
C PRO A 7 12.04 18.98 -8.84
N ALA A 8 12.06 18.78 -10.15
CA ALA A 8 11.33 19.63 -11.08
C ALA A 8 9.89 19.78 -10.59
N PRO A 9 9.42 21.02 -10.32
CA PRO A 9 8.05 21.25 -9.90
C PRO A 9 7.11 20.69 -10.98
N ILE A 10 5.86 20.42 -10.60
CA ILE A 10 4.80 20.10 -11.57
C ILE A 10 4.87 21.16 -12.67
N ALA A 11 5.24 20.77 -13.89
CA ALA A 11 5.36 21.72 -15.00
C ALA A 11 4.04 22.52 -15.09
N ASP A 12 4.11 23.84 -15.23
CA ASP A 12 2.95 24.75 -15.07
C ASP A 12 1.72 24.32 -15.87
N GLY A 13 1.92 23.69 -17.04
CA GLY A 13 0.83 23.16 -17.87
C GLY A 13 0.12 21.90 -17.33
N SER A 14 0.72 21.15 -16.41
CA SER A 14 0.18 19.91 -15.85
C SER A 14 -0.60 20.09 -14.54
N VAL A 15 -0.42 21.24 -13.87
CA VAL A 15 -1.20 21.64 -12.69
C VAL A 15 -2.71 21.71 -12.96
N PRO A 16 -3.21 22.44 -13.98
CA PRO A 16 -4.65 22.52 -14.23
C PRO A 16 -5.25 21.16 -14.60
N ILE A 17 -4.48 20.32 -15.31
CA ILE A 17 -4.88 18.95 -15.67
C ILE A 17 -5.02 18.11 -14.40
N PHE A 18 -4.04 18.16 -13.50
CA PHE A 18 -4.09 17.46 -12.23
C PHE A 18 -5.31 17.89 -11.39
N LEU A 19 -5.56 19.19 -11.26
CA LEU A 19 -6.72 19.72 -10.53
C LEU A 19 -8.04 19.26 -11.14
N ALA A 20 -8.17 19.30 -12.47
CA ALA A 20 -9.38 18.87 -13.16
C ALA A 20 -9.65 17.36 -12.97
N VAL A 21 -8.62 16.53 -13.16
CA VAL A 21 -8.74 15.06 -13.03
C VAL A 21 -9.02 14.66 -11.58
N SER A 22 -8.26 15.20 -10.63
CA SER A 22 -8.46 14.92 -9.20
C SER A 22 -9.83 15.38 -8.71
N GLY A 23 -10.28 16.58 -9.10
CA GLY A 23 -11.60 17.09 -8.78
C GLY A 23 -12.73 16.23 -9.34
N PHE A 24 -12.60 15.75 -10.57
CA PHE A 24 -13.57 14.84 -11.19
C PHE A 24 -13.72 13.53 -10.38
N PHE A 25 -12.61 12.87 -10.02
CA PHE A 25 -12.67 11.63 -9.24
C PHE A 25 -13.15 11.85 -7.80
N GLN A 26 -12.79 12.97 -7.17
CA GLN A 26 -13.34 13.34 -5.85
C GLN A 26 -14.85 13.56 -5.92
N ALA A 27 -15.35 14.28 -6.92
CA ALA A 27 -16.78 14.48 -7.12
C ALA A 27 -17.52 13.14 -7.31
N LEU A 28 -16.97 12.23 -8.14
CA LEU A 28 -17.51 10.88 -8.30
C LEU A 28 -17.55 10.10 -6.98
N CYS A 29 -16.47 10.17 -6.19
CA CYS A 29 -16.36 9.53 -4.89
C CYS A 29 -17.43 10.08 -3.92
N ILE A 30 -17.56 11.41 -3.83
CA ILE A 30 -18.54 12.08 -2.96
C ILE A 30 -19.97 11.72 -3.37
N ILE A 31 -20.30 11.79 -4.67
CA ILE A 31 -21.64 11.43 -5.18
C ILE A 31 -21.98 9.99 -4.81
N LYS A 32 -21.02 9.06 -4.93
CA LYS A 32 -21.26 7.66 -4.56
C LYS A 32 -21.36 7.45 -3.06
N LEU A 33 -20.51 8.09 -2.25
CA LEU A 33 -20.62 8.05 -0.80
C LEU A 33 -21.96 8.61 -0.31
N LEU A 34 -22.43 9.72 -0.90
CA LEU A 34 -23.76 10.28 -0.63
C LEU A 34 -24.86 9.30 -1.05
N SER A 35 -24.76 8.69 -2.23
CA SER A 35 -25.74 7.69 -2.69
C SER A 35 -25.82 6.47 -1.76
N ILE A 36 -24.68 5.96 -1.29
CA ILE A 36 -24.61 4.87 -0.31
C ILE A 36 -25.21 5.32 1.02
N THR A 37 -24.86 6.52 1.50
CA THR A 37 -25.36 7.07 2.76
C THR A 37 -26.88 7.26 2.73
N MET A 38 -27.43 7.74 1.62
CA MET A 38 -28.87 7.91 1.43
C MET A 38 -29.61 6.56 1.34
N ARG A 39 -29.03 5.56 0.66
CA ARG A 39 -29.61 4.20 0.59
C ARG A 39 -29.59 3.45 1.91
N TYR A 40 -28.57 3.66 2.73
CA TYR A 40 -28.38 2.93 3.99
C TYR A 40 -28.55 3.82 5.23
N ARG A 41 -29.28 4.94 5.09
CA ARG A 41 -29.42 6.00 6.11
C ARG A 41 -29.68 5.46 7.51
N ASP A 42 -30.61 4.50 7.64
CA ASP A 42 -30.99 3.94 8.94
C ASP A 42 -29.88 3.07 9.56
N ARG A 43 -29.16 2.29 8.73
CA ARG A 43 -28.00 1.51 9.20
C ARG A 43 -26.79 2.39 9.50
N VAL A 44 -26.56 3.43 8.70
CA VAL A 44 -25.46 4.38 8.92
C VAL A 44 -25.69 5.16 10.21
N ALA A 45 -26.91 5.66 10.46
CA ALA A 45 -27.26 6.33 11.71
C ALA A 45 -27.11 5.41 12.94
N SER A 46 -27.52 4.15 12.82
CA SER A 46 -27.32 3.14 13.88
C SER A 46 -25.82 2.81 14.07
N CYS A 47 -25.07 2.69 12.98
CA CYS A 47 -23.64 2.39 13.02
C CYS A 47 -22.83 3.54 13.63
N PHE A 48 -23.08 4.79 13.25
CA PHE A 48 -22.45 5.97 13.86
C PHE A 48 -22.78 6.08 15.35
N ARG A 49 -24.03 5.80 15.77
CA ARG A 49 -24.39 5.69 17.19
C ARG A 49 -23.61 4.58 17.90
N SER A 50 -23.44 3.42 17.25
CA SER A 50 -22.69 2.30 17.81
C SER A 50 -21.17 2.54 17.84
N LEU A 51 -20.61 3.21 16.85
CA LEU A 51 -19.18 3.56 16.74
C LEU A 51 -18.79 4.64 17.76
N ALA A 52 -19.67 5.63 17.97
CA ALA A 52 -19.54 6.60 19.03
C ALA A 52 -19.53 5.95 20.44
N LEU A 53 -20.15 4.77 20.58
CA LEU A 53 -20.21 4.01 21.84
C LEU A 53 -19.15 2.87 21.93
N ARG A 54 -18.64 2.35 20.81
CA ARG A 54 -17.75 1.16 20.73
C ARG A 54 -16.28 1.47 20.45
N SER A 55 -15.85 2.72 20.46
CA SER A 55 -14.43 3.10 20.34
C SER A 55 -13.52 2.49 21.42
N ARG A 56 -14.08 1.81 22.43
CA ARG A 56 -13.35 1.05 23.48
C ARG A 56 -13.17 -0.46 23.22
N TRP A 57 -13.77 -1.05 22.19
CA TRP A 57 -13.79 -2.52 22.01
C TRP A 57 -12.90 -3.08 20.89
N LEU A 58 -12.13 -2.22 20.20
CA LEU A 58 -11.25 -2.63 19.09
C LEU A 58 -9.97 -3.40 19.53
N VAL A 59 -9.96 -4.00 20.72
CA VAL A 59 -8.81 -4.77 21.25
C VAL A 59 -9.15 -6.24 21.59
N MET A 60 -10.42 -6.68 21.52
CA MET A 60 -10.79 -8.06 21.86
C MET A 60 -11.39 -8.80 20.67
N CYS A 61 -10.53 -9.40 19.83
CA CYS A 61 -10.87 -10.51 18.94
C CYS A 61 -9.59 -11.33 18.69
N LEU A 62 -9.04 -11.92 19.76
CA LEU A 62 -7.98 -12.93 19.74
C LEU A 62 -8.29 -13.91 20.89
N SER A 63 -9.05 -14.96 20.58
CA SER A 63 -9.22 -16.26 21.27
C SER A 63 -10.45 -16.93 20.62
N ASP A 64 -10.53 -18.22 20.30
CA ASP A 64 -9.93 -19.40 20.95
C ASP A 64 -9.55 -20.51 19.96
N ASP A 65 -8.64 -21.38 20.44
CA ASP A 65 -8.25 -22.69 19.92
C ASP A 65 -9.45 -23.65 19.76
N VAL A 66 -9.55 -24.31 18.60
CA VAL A 66 -10.44 -25.48 18.40
C VAL A 66 -9.68 -26.57 17.62
N LYS A 67 -9.69 -27.78 18.17
CA LYS A 67 -9.08 -29.00 17.62
C LYS A 67 -9.87 -29.48 16.40
N THR A 68 -9.18 -29.64 15.27
CA THR A 68 -9.77 -29.86 13.94
C THR A 68 -10.09 -31.32 13.60
N ASN A 69 -11.30 -31.55 13.09
CA ASN A 69 -11.66 -32.67 12.20
C ASN A 69 -11.72 -32.20 10.73
N ALA A 70 -11.54 -33.09 9.76
CA ALA A 70 -11.38 -32.76 8.33
C ALA A 70 -12.57 -32.04 7.65
N GLU A 71 -13.80 -32.09 8.19
CA GLU A 71 -14.94 -31.28 7.71
C GLU A 71 -14.89 -29.84 8.23
N GLU A 72 -14.24 -29.63 9.37
CA GLU A 72 -14.03 -28.33 10.00
C GLU A 72 -13.02 -27.49 9.21
N GLU A 73 -12.01 -28.12 8.59
CA GLU A 73 -11.01 -27.43 7.76
C GLU A 73 -11.65 -26.68 6.57
N GLN A 74 -12.66 -27.25 5.92
CA GLN A 74 -13.37 -26.59 4.82
C GLN A 74 -14.22 -25.42 5.31
N TRP A 75 -14.77 -25.53 6.52
CA TRP A 75 -15.52 -24.46 7.16
C TRP A 75 -14.59 -23.32 7.63
N ILE A 76 -13.47 -23.65 8.26
CA ILE A 76 -12.41 -22.73 8.65
C ILE A 76 -11.86 -21.98 7.43
N ALA A 77 -11.59 -22.68 6.32
CA ALA A 77 -11.11 -22.05 5.09
C ALA A 77 -12.12 -21.03 4.51
N ARG A 78 -13.43 -21.30 4.63
CA ARG A 78 -14.47 -20.34 4.23
C ARG A 78 -14.52 -19.14 5.16
N GLU A 79 -14.44 -19.35 6.47
CA GLU A 79 -14.50 -18.26 7.44
C GLU A 79 -13.26 -17.36 7.36
N VAL A 80 -12.07 -17.93 7.21
CA VAL A 80 -10.82 -17.20 6.93
C VAL A 80 -10.95 -16.39 5.64
N CYS A 81 -11.55 -16.94 4.58
CA CYS A 81 -11.78 -16.22 3.33
C CYS A 81 -12.73 -15.03 3.53
N LEU A 82 -13.80 -15.18 4.34
CA LEU A 82 -14.74 -14.09 4.64
C LEU A 82 -14.08 -13.00 5.50
N ILE A 83 -13.27 -13.38 6.48
CA ILE A 83 -12.50 -12.46 7.32
C ILE A 83 -11.51 -11.66 6.47
N ARG A 84 -10.74 -12.32 5.60
CA ARG A 84 -9.82 -11.66 4.65
C ARG A 84 -10.55 -10.65 3.77
N LEU A 85 -11.71 -11.02 3.23
CA LEU A 85 -12.50 -10.13 2.39
C LEU A 85 -13.03 -8.91 3.18
N ARG A 86 -13.43 -9.09 4.45
CA ARG A 86 -13.85 -7.98 5.32
C ARG A 86 -12.68 -7.05 5.66
N LEU A 87 -11.52 -7.60 6.01
CA LEU A 87 -10.28 -6.86 6.24
C LEU A 87 -9.85 -6.07 5.00
N ALA A 88 -9.83 -6.72 3.83
CA ALA A 88 -9.50 -6.11 2.56
C ALA A 88 -10.44 -4.92 2.24
N ARG A 89 -11.75 -5.10 2.42
CA ARG A 89 -12.73 -4.00 2.25
C ARG A 89 -12.48 -2.86 3.22
N GLY A 90 -12.31 -3.17 4.52
CA GLY A 90 -12.03 -2.17 5.55
C GLY A 90 -10.77 -1.38 5.23
N TYR A 91 -9.72 -2.06 4.79
CA TYR A 91 -8.48 -1.44 4.38
C TYR A 91 -8.60 -0.61 3.10
N CYS A 92 -9.38 -1.04 2.10
CA CYS A 92 -9.67 -0.20 0.93
C CYS A 92 -10.37 1.11 1.33
N TYR A 93 -11.29 1.09 2.30
CA TYR A 93 -11.90 2.32 2.82
C TYR A 93 -10.89 3.20 3.55
N PHE A 94 -10.02 2.60 4.36
CA PHE A 94 -8.93 3.34 5.02
C PHE A 94 -8.00 4.01 3.99
N LEU A 95 -7.55 3.26 2.98
CA LEU A 95 -6.74 3.80 1.88
C LEU A 95 -7.48 4.88 1.10
N LEU A 96 -8.78 4.71 0.84
CA LEU A 96 -9.58 5.72 0.16
C LEU A 96 -9.59 7.04 0.93
N ILE A 97 -9.78 6.99 2.26
CA ILE A 97 -9.78 8.19 3.12
C ILE A 97 -8.38 8.82 3.13
N ALA A 98 -7.33 8.01 3.34
CA ALA A 98 -5.95 8.49 3.41
C ALA A 98 -5.49 9.12 2.09
N THR A 99 -5.80 8.49 0.96
CA THR A 99 -5.46 9.00 -0.38
C THR A 99 -6.31 10.22 -0.75
N CYS A 100 -7.61 10.25 -0.38
CA CYS A 100 -8.45 11.44 -0.55
C CYS A 100 -7.89 12.63 0.23
N ALA A 101 -7.55 12.44 1.51
CA ALA A 101 -6.95 13.48 2.33
C ALA A 101 -5.62 13.97 1.72
N SER A 102 -4.79 13.04 1.23
CA SER A 102 -3.54 13.39 0.56
C SER A 102 -3.76 14.21 -0.71
N VAL A 103 -4.72 13.83 -1.58
CA VAL A 103 -5.08 14.61 -2.79
C VAL A 103 -5.58 16.00 -2.41
N VAL A 104 -6.44 16.12 -1.39
CA VAL A 104 -6.92 17.41 -0.89
C VAL A 104 -5.76 18.26 -0.36
N SER A 105 -4.84 17.69 0.41
CA SER A 105 -3.65 18.40 0.90
C SER A 105 -2.78 18.93 -0.25
N VAL A 106 -2.61 18.15 -1.32
CA VAL A 106 -1.88 18.57 -2.53
C VAL A 106 -2.61 19.71 -3.24
N GLN A 107 -3.92 19.58 -3.46
CA GLN A 107 -4.74 20.63 -4.07
C GLN A 107 -4.68 21.94 -3.27
N LEU A 108 -4.80 21.86 -1.94
CA LEU A 108 -4.68 23.03 -1.06
C LEU A 108 -3.28 23.65 -1.12
N GLY A 109 -2.23 22.84 -1.15
CA GLY A 109 -0.85 23.31 -1.32
C GLY A 109 -0.65 24.08 -2.62
N ILE A 110 -1.18 23.54 -3.73
CA ILE A 110 -1.18 24.20 -5.05
C ILE A 110 -1.93 25.54 -4.99
N LEU A 111 -3.14 25.56 -4.40
CA LEU A 111 -3.97 26.76 -4.31
C LEU A 111 -3.37 27.85 -3.40
N GLN A 112 -2.58 27.46 -2.40
CA GLN A 112 -1.87 28.37 -1.51
C GLN A 112 -0.51 28.81 -2.07
N GLU A 113 -0.19 28.41 -3.31
CA GLU A 113 1.13 28.62 -3.94
C GLU A 113 2.30 28.12 -3.07
N ARG A 114 2.01 27.19 -2.15
CA ARG A 114 3.01 26.61 -1.27
C ARG A 114 3.75 25.56 -2.08
N GLN A 115 4.98 25.89 -2.48
CA GLN A 115 5.87 24.93 -3.13
C GLN A 115 5.97 23.69 -2.24
N THR A 116 5.36 22.60 -2.71
CA THR A 116 5.49 21.30 -2.09
C THR A 116 6.75 20.69 -2.66
N ASN A 117 7.73 20.39 -1.80
CA ASN A 117 9.04 19.83 -2.18
C ASN A 117 8.97 18.40 -2.75
N ALA A 118 7.79 17.93 -3.15
CA ALA A 118 7.59 16.60 -3.68
C ALA A 118 7.51 16.64 -5.22
N PRO A 119 8.14 15.69 -5.91
CA PRO A 119 8.15 15.63 -7.37
C PRO A 119 6.76 15.34 -7.94
N ALA A 120 6.50 15.78 -9.17
CA ALA A 120 5.20 15.60 -9.84
C ALA A 120 4.72 14.14 -9.87
N ALA A 121 5.64 13.18 -10.07
CA ALA A 121 5.34 11.76 -10.12
C ALA A 121 4.71 11.24 -8.81
N PHE A 122 5.09 11.81 -7.67
CA PHE A 122 4.52 11.47 -6.37
C PHE A 122 3.02 11.78 -6.32
N PHE A 123 2.62 12.97 -6.77
CA PHE A 123 1.21 13.39 -6.78
C PHE A 123 0.36 12.55 -7.73
N TRP A 124 0.87 12.26 -8.92
CA TRP A 124 0.20 11.39 -9.88
C TRP A 124 0.02 9.97 -9.35
N THR A 125 1.00 9.45 -8.60
CA THR A 125 0.91 8.13 -7.99
C THR A 125 -0.14 8.08 -6.89
N ILE A 126 -0.20 9.12 -6.04
CA ILE A 126 -1.26 9.26 -5.03
C ILE A 126 -2.64 9.34 -5.70
N LEU A 127 -2.77 10.13 -6.76
CA LEU A 127 -4.02 10.24 -7.52
C LEU A 127 -4.41 8.88 -8.12
N LEU A 128 -3.47 8.13 -8.69
CA LEU A 128 -3.74 6.80 -9.24
C LEU A 128 -4.20 5.82 -8.16
N MET A 129 -3.58 5.85 -6.97
CA MET A 129 -4.02 5.08 -5.81
C MET A 129 -5.44 5.46 -5.36
N PHE A 130 -5.75 6.76 -5.36
CA PHE A 130 -7.10 7.25 -5.07
C PHE A 130 -8.12 6.77 -6.10
N VAL A 131 -7.77 6.79 -7.39
CA VAL A 131 -8.62 6.29 -8.48
C VAL A 131 -8.87 4.79 -8.33
N LEU A 132 -7.82 4.00 -8.03
CA LEU A 132 -7.94 2.56 -7.79
C LEU A 132 -8.89 2.26 -6.62
N CYS A 133 -8.78 3.01 -5.53
CA CYS A 133 -9.67 2.88 -4.37
C CYS A 133 -11.11 3.33 -4.69
N THR A 134 -11.26 4.39 -5.49
CA THR A 134 -12.57 4.90 -5.91
C THR A 134 -13.25 3.93 -6.88
N ALA A 135 -12.51 3.27 -7.76
CA ALA A 135 -13.03 2.26 -8.68
C ALA A 135 -13.65 1.09 -7.91
N HIS A 136 -13.03 0.65 -6.81
CA HIS A 136 -13.62 -0.33 -5.90
C HIS A 136 -14.98 0.11 -5.35
N LEU A 137 -15.12 1.39 -4.99
CA LEU A 137 -16.36 1.95 -4.44
C LEU A 137 -17.47 2.08 -5.49
N VAL A 138 -17.11 2.44 -6.73
CA VAL A 138 -18.06 2.52 -7.87
C VAL A 138 -18.50 1.13 -8.32
N PHE A 139 -17.57 0.18 -8.37
CA PHE A 139 -17.78 -1.19 -8.82
C PHE A 139 -17.47 -2.17 -7.68
N PRO A 140 -18.40 -2.41 -6.74
CA PRO A 140 -18.17 -3.30 -5.60
C PRO A 140 -17.89 -4.75 -6.03
N LYS A 141 -18.29 -5.12 -7.25
CA LYS A 141 -17.97 -6.40 -7.89
C LYS A 141 -16.50 -6.54 -8.28
N MET A 142 -15.69 -5.47 -8.25
CA MET A 142 -14.25 -5.56 -8.53
C MET A 142 -13.46 -6.21 -7.40
N LEU A 143 -13.96 -6.21 -6.16
CA LEU A 143 -13.27 -6.84 -5.03
C LEU A 143 -13.95 -8.18 -4.70
N GLN A 144 -13.56 -9.19 -5.47
CA GLN A 144 -13.96 -10.58 -5.33
C GLN A 144 -12.73 -11.41 -4.96
N ARG A 145 -12.98 -12.64 -4.47
CA ARG A 145 -11.90 -13.58 -4.11
C ARG A 145 -10.87 -13.77 -5.23
N THR A 146 -11.31 -13.76 -6.48
CA THR A 146 -10.47 -13.94 -7.67
C THR A 146 -9.63 -12.72 -8.05
N THR A 147 -10.02 -11.53 -7.59
CA THR A 147 -9.39 -10.26 -7.99
C THR A 147 -8.57 -9.63 -6.86
N LEU A 148 -8.64 -10.16 -5.63
CA LEU A 148 -7.86 -9.66 -4.49
C LEU A 148 -6.35 -9.63 -4.79
N ASP A 149 -5.83 -10.67 -5.47
CA ASP A 149 -4.42 -10.73 -5.85
C ASP A 149 -4.02 -9.60 -6.82
N ILE A 150 -4.93 -9.19 -7.71
CA ILE A 150 -4.67 -8.08 -8.65
C ILE A 150 -4.58 -6.76 -7.88
N PHE A 151 -5.47 -6.55 -6.91
CA PHE A 151 -5.41 -5.38 -6.03
C PHE A 151 -4.14 -5.38 -5.18
N TYR A 152 -3.73 -6.54 -4.66
CA TYR A 152 -2.48 -6.70 -3.94
C TYR A 152 -1.29 -6.26 -4.81
N VAL A 153 -1.16 -6.82 -6.02
CA VAL A 153 -0.07 -6.49 -6.95
C VAL A 153 -0.11 -5.01 -7.31
N ALA A 154 -1.28 -4.43 -7.59
CA ALA A 154 -1.41 -3.00 -7.90
C ALA A 154 -0.93 -2.10 -6.74
N ILE A 155 -1.29 -2.43 -5.50
CA ILE A 155 -0.84 -1.70 -4.30
C ILE A 155 0.68 -1.85 -4.12
N MET A 156 1.23 -3.04 -4.33
CA MET A 156 2.67 -3.31 -4.21
C MET A 156 3.47 -2.59 -5.31
N VAL A 157 2.96 -2.54 -6.54
CA VAL A 157 3.57 -1.79 -7.65
C VAL A 157 3.56 -0.30 -7.35
N ALA A 158 2.44 0.24 -6.84
CA ALA A 158 2.37 1.64 -6.42
C ALA A 158 3.34 1.95 -5.27
N ALA A 159 3.46 1.06 -4.28
CA ALA A 159 4.44 1.19 -3.20
C ALA A 159 5.88 1.19 -3.74
N ALA A 160 6.21 0.28 -4.65
CA ALA A 160 7.52 0.25 -5.29
C ALA A 160 7.80 1.53 -6.09
N PHE A 161 6.81 2.03 -6.82
CA PHE A 161 6.93 3.27 -7.58
C PHE A 161 7.10 4.51 -6.67
N LEU A 162 6.46 4.54 -5.50
CA LEU A 162 6.66 5.60 -4.50
C LEU A 162 8.08 5.59 -3.93
N LEU A 163 8.76 4.44 -3.89
CA LEU A 163 10.17 4.33 -3.50
C LEU A 163 11.15 4.68 -4.63
N SER A 164 10.67 4.75 -5.87
CA SER A 164 11.54 5.07 -7.01
C SER A 164 12.16 6.47 -6.89
N PRO A 165 13.32 6.72 -7.52
CA PRO A 165 13.97 8.04 -7.54
C PRO A 165 13.08 9.14 -8.12
N TRP A 166 12.02 8.79 -8.84
CA TRP A 166 11.09 9.75 -9.43
C TRP A 166 10.08 10.32 -8.41
N CYS A 167 9.82 9.60 -7.32
CA CYS A 167 8.77 9.96 -6.35
C CYS A 167 9.32 10.45 -5.01
N THR A 168 10.48 9.96 -4.58
CA THR A 168 11.04 10.26 -3.25
C THR A 168 12.50 10.65 -3.40
N ASN A 169 12.95 11.66 -2.67
CA ASN A 169 14.37 12.06 -2.60
C ASN A 169 15.16 11.06 -1.73
N ALA A 170 16.48 10.94 -1.95
CA ALA A 170 17.32 9.94 -1.27
C ALA A 170 17.22 9.99 0.27
N ASP A 171 17.15 11.18 0.85
CA ASP A 171 17.02 11.37 2.30
C ASP A 171 15.64 10.98 2.87
N GLY A 172 14.60 11.02 2.02
CA GLY A 172 13.24 10.66 2.39
C GLY A 172 12.94 9.15 2.28
N VAL A 173 13.81 8.37 1.62
CA VAL A 173 13.64 6.94 1.38
C VAL A 173 13.41 6.12 2.66
N PRO A 174 14.20 6.26 3.75
CA PRO A 174 13.98 5.43 4.94
C PRO A 174 12.62 5.70 5.59
N TYR A 175 12.23 6.97 5.70
CA TYR A 175 10.92 7.35 6.24
C TYR A 175 9.78 6.84 5.37
N MET A 176 9.87 7.05 4.06
CA MET A 176 8.85 6.58 3.12
C MET A 176 8.77 5.05 3.09
N SER A 177 9.90 4.35 3.23
CA SER A 177 9.93 2.89 3.34
C SER A 177 9.20 2.38 4.57
N ILE A 178 9.39 3.01 5.73
CA ILE A 178 8.67 2.66 6.97
C ILE A 178 7.17 2.95 6.81
N ILE A 179 6.81 4.11 6.26
CA ILE A 179 5.40 4.47 6.02
C ILE A 179 4.74 3.46 5.08
N LEU A 180 5.39 3.15 3.96
CA LEU A 180 4.88 2.20 2.98
C LEU A 180 4.81 0.79 3.56
N LEU A 181 5.74 0.40 4.41
CA LEU A 181 5.70 -0.88 5.08
C LEU A 181 4.51 -0.97 6.04
N ALA A 182 4.40 -0.01 6.96
CA ALA A 182 3.39 -0.01 8.03
C ALA A 182 1.97 0.17 7.49
N PHE A 183 1.79 1.08 6.53
CA PHE A 183 0.46 1.49 6.08
C PHE A 183 0.07 0.93 4.71
N LEU A 184 1.02 0.48 3.87
CA LEU A 184 0.73 -0.12 2.57
C LEU A 184 0.97 -1.63 2.54
N ARG A 185 2.22 -2.08 2.67
CA ARG A 185 2.64 -3.46 2.41
C ARG A 185 2.08 -4.44 3.45
N LEU A 186 2.14 -4.08 4.74
CA LEU A 186 1.65 -4.94 5.82
C LEU A 186 0.15 -5.18 5.72
N PRO A 187 -0.72 -4.15 5.66
CA PRO A 187 -2.15 -4.41 5.55
C PRO A 187 -2.54 -5.00 4.18
N ALA A 188 -1.81 -4.69 3.10
CA ALA A 188 -2.06 -5.26 1.78
C ALA A 188 -1.84 -6.78 1.74
N SER A 189 -1.04 -7.36 2.65
CA SER A 189 -0.88 -8.82 2.74
C SER A 189 -2.22 -9.56 2.95
N SER A 190 -3.23 -8.90 3.53
CA SER A 190 -4.59 -9.46 3.70
C SER A 190 -5.30 -9.75 2.37
N PHE A 191 -4.84 -9.15 1.26
CA PHE A 191 -5.37 -9.35 -0.08
C PHE A 191 -4.73 -10.54 -0.78
N ALA A 192 -3.51 -10.93 -0.40
CA ALA A 192 -2.81 -12.00 -1.08
C ALA A 192 -3.44 -13.36 -0.74
N SER A 193 -3.80 -14.10 -1.78
CA SER A 193 -4.33 -15.45 -1.67
C SER A 193 -3.21 -16.52 -1.69
N ARG A 194 -2.05 -16.19 -2.27
CA ARG A 194 -0.90 -17.09 -2.44
C ARG A 194 0.39 -16.44 -1.94
N ALA A 195 1.21 -17.20 -1.20
CA ALA A 195 2.53 -16.72 -0.78
C ALA A 195 3.50 -16.46 -1.94
N SER A 196 3.37 -17.19 -3.05
CA SER A 196 4.20 -16.94 -4.23
C SER A 196 4.04 -15.51 -4.76
N ILE A 197 2.83 -14.96 -4.74
CA ILE A 197 2.56 -13.57 -5.18
C ILE A 197 3.17 -12.56 -4.20
N VAL A 198 3.09 -12.83 -2.90
CA VAL A 198 3.72 -12.02 -1.85
C VAL A 198 5.23 -12.02 -2.04
N PHE A 199 5.81 -13.19 -2.26
CA PHE A 199 7.24 -13.38 -2.49
C PHE A 199 7.71 -12.60 -3.72
N THR A 200 7.07 -12.80 -4.88
CA THR A 200 7.43 -12.11 -6.12
C THR A 200 7.26 -10.59 -6.02
N SER A 201 6.21 -10.12 -5.35
CA SER A 201 5.95 -8.68 -5.18
C SER A 201 7.00 -8.01 -4.29
N ASN A 202 7.38 -8.69 -3.20
CA ASN A 202 8.43 -8.19 -2.30
C ASN A 202 9.81 -8.21 -2.96
N ILE A 203 10.13 -9.24 -3.76
CA ILE A 203 11.35 -9.25 -4.58
C ILE A 203 11.35 -8.09 -5.58
N GLY A 204 10.23 -7.84 -6.25
CA GLY A 204 10.10 -6.71 -7.17
C GLY A 204 10.36 -5.38 -6.47
N THR A 205 9.82 -5.17 -5.27
CA THR A 205 10.10 -3.97 -4.48
C THR A 205 11.56 -3.88 -4.05
N ALA A 206 12.17 -4.99 -3.62
CA ALA A 206 13.59 -5.03 -3.27
C ALA A 206 14.49 -4.72 -4.47
N ALA A 207 14.15 -5.22 -5.66
CA ALA A 207 14.85 -4.91 -6.90
C ALA A 207 14.80 -3.42 -7.22
N VAL A 208 13.64 -2.76 -7.07
CA VAL A 208 13.51 -1.30 -7.27
C VAL A 208 14.38 -0.52 -6.29
N VAL A 209 14.43 -0.92 -5.02
CA VAL A 209 15.30 -0.29 -4.01
C VAL A 209 16.77 -0.49 -4.35
N MET A 210 17.16 -1.68 -4.79
CA MET A 210 18.54 -1.96 -5.20
C MET A 210 18.94 -1.15 -6.43
N ILE A 211 18.09 -1.10 -7.47
CA ILE A 211 18.32 -0.27 -8.66
C ILE A 211 18.48 1.19 -8.26
N ARG A 212 17.62 1.68 -7.36
CA ARG A 212 17.73 3.04 -6.83
C ARG A 212 19.07 3.27 -6.13
N ALA A 213 19.50 2.35 -5.27
CA ALA A 213 20.77 2.47 -4.56
C ALA A 213 21.96 2.59 -5.54
N PHE A 214 21.92 1.87 -6.67
CA PHE A 214 22.91 2.03 -7.74
C PHE A 214 22.82 3.39 -8.44
N VAL A 215 21.62 3.87 -8.75
CA VAL A 215 21.42 5.19 -9.40
C VAL A 215 21.89 6.34 -8.49
N ASP A 216 21.51 6.30 -7.21
CA ASP A 216 21.89 7.33 -6.23
C ASP A 216 23.42 7.30 -5.98
N TRP A 217 24.03 6.10 -6.01
CA TRP A 217 25.48 5.92 -5.90
C TRP A 217 26.24 6.52 -7.09
N ASP A 218 25.81 6.23 -8.32
CA ASP A 218 26.44 6.76 -9.53
C ASP A 218 26.34 8.29 -9.60
N ALA A 219 25.20 8.85 -9.17
CA ALA A 219 25.02 10.30 -9.08
C ALA A 219 25.97 10.93 -8.04
N ALA A 220 26.15 10.30 -6.88
CA ALA A 220 27.06 10.77 -5.85
C ALA A 220 28.54 10.71 -6.27
N LEU A 221 28.95 9.68 -7.02
CA LEU A 221 30.29 9.57 -7.60
C LEU A 221 30.55 10.68 -8.63
N CYS A 222 29.58 10.98 -9.49
CA CYS A 222 29.70 12.04 -10.49
C CYS A 222 29.83 13.44 -9.87
N GLN A 223 29.16 13.70 -8.74
CA GLN A 223 29.21 15.00 -8.06
C GLN A 223 30.48 15.20 -7.22
N SER A 224 31.02 14.12 -6.64
CA SER A 224 32.15 14.21 -5.70
C SER A 224 33.53 14.20 -6.38
N GLY A 225 33.61 13.82 -7.66
CA GLY A 225 34.87 13.75 -8.42
C GLY A 225 35.92 12.82 -7.81
N SER A 226 35.54 12.02 -6.81
CA SER A 226 36.43 11.21 -5.99
C SER A 226 35.72 9.91 -5.62
N CYS A 227 36.31 8.78 -6.02
CA CYS A 227 35.80 7.43 -5.78
C CYS A 227 35.93 6.97 -4.31
N ASN A 228 36.09 7.92 -3.36
CA ASN A 228 36.35 7.67 -1.95
C ASN A 228 35.11 7.82 -1.05
N ILE A 229 33.93 8.11 -1.61
CA ILE A 229 32.68 7.89 -0.86
C ILE A 229 32.61 6.39 -0.61
N GLY A 230 32.49 5.97 0.64
CA GLY A 230 32.50 4.55 1.01
C GLY A 230 31.28 3.84 0.44
N ARG A 231 31.52 2.84 -0.42
CA ARG A 231 30.51 1.91 -0.97
C ARG A 231 29.65 1.32 0.15
N ASP A 232 30.27 1.15 1.31
CA ASP A 232 29.69 0.50 2.47
C ASP A 232 28.47 1.25 3.04
N ALA A 233 28.48 2.58 3.13
CA ALA A 233 27.37 3.35 3.72
C ALA A 233 26.09 3.35 2.85
N TYR A 234 26.24 3.28 1.52
CA TYR A 234 25.11 3.18 0.60
C TYR A 234 24.55 1.77 0.53
N PHE A 235 25.42 0.76 0.50
CA PHE A 235 25.02 -0.64 0.56
C PHE A 235 24.40 -0.99 1.92
N GLU A 236 24.79 -0.35 3.02
CA GLU A 236 24.18 -0.52 4.34
C GLU A 236 22.75 0.04 4.39
N ARG A 237 22.47 1.19 3.76
CA ARG A 237 21.10 1.72 3.62
C ARG A 237 20.22 0.84 2.73
N ALA A 238 20.77 0.34 1.61
CA ALA A 238 20.08 -0.63 0.76
C ALA A 238 19.86 -1.96 1.50
N ALA A 239 20.84 -2.41 2.29
CA ALA A 239 20.75 -3.61 3.12
C ALA A 239 19.66 -3.47 4.18
N ILE A 240 19.53 -2.34 4.89
CA ILE A 240 18.45 -2.14 5.87
C ILE A 240 17.07 -2.23 5.19
N VAL A 241 16.87 -1.61 4.03
CA VAL A 241 15.58 -1.68 3.31
C VAL A 241 15.32 -3.08 2.73
N THR A 242 16.38 -3.77 2.32
CA THR A 242 16.32 -5.15 1.80
C THR A 242 16.12 -6.16 2.93
N GLU A 243 16.73 -5.99 4.09
CA GLU A 243 16.59 -6.80 5.29
C GLU A 243 15.19 -6.64 5.89
N VAL A 244 14.66 -5.42 5.95
CA VAL A 244 13.26 -5.21 6.32
C VAL A 244 12.32 -5.91 5.34
N SER A 245 12.62 -5.84 4.03
CA SER A 245 11.85 -6.59 3.02
C SER A 245 12.02 -8.12 3.14
N ALA A 246 13.20 -8.60 3.54
CA ALA A 246 13.55 -10.00 3.74
C ALA A 246 12.98 -10.59 5.03
N PHE A 247 12.90 -9.79 6.11
CA PHE A 247 12.24 -10.17 7.35
C PHE A 247 10.77 -10.53 7.11
N PHE A 248 10.11 -9.84 6.17
CA PHE A 248 8.76 -10.17 5.74
C PHE A 248 8.68 -11.32 4.72
N LEU A 249 9.73 -11.56 3.94
CA LEU A 249 9.83 -12.79 3.15
C LEU A 249 9.91 -14.02 4.06
N VAL A 250 10.70 -13.96 5.14
CA VAL A 250 10.82 -15.06 6.11
C VAL A 250 9.57 -15.19 6.97
N GLY A 251 9.05 -14.09 7.53
CA GLY A 251 7.83 -14.11 8.35
C GLY A 251 6.56 -14.47 7.58
N GLY A 252 6.45 -14.04 6.32
CA GLY A 252 5.33 -14.36 5.43
C GLY A 252 5.37 -15.79 4.88
N VAL A 253 6.56 -16.36 4.67
CA VAL A 253 6.73 -17.77 4.31
C VAL A 253 6.42 -18.68 5.49
N SER A 254 6.82 -18.34 6.72
CA SER A 254 6.46 -19.13 7.91
C SER A 254 4.94 -19.19 8.14
N LEU A 255 4.22 -18.08 7.96
CA LEU A 255 2.75 -18.03 8.08
C LEU A 255 2.01 -18.77 6.93
N SER A 256 2.66 -18.95 5.78
CA SER A 256 2.05 -19.65 4.63
C SER A 256 2.43 -21.13 4.54
N ALA A 257 3.64 -21.50 4.98
CA ALA A 257 4.06 -22.91 5.06
C ALA A 257 3.22 -23.67 6.09
N GLU A 258 2.76 -23.00 7.15
CA GLU A 258 1.84 -23.56 8.14
C GLU A 258 0.43 -23.80 7.57
N ALA A 259 0.04 -23.04 6.53
CA ALA A 259 -1.24 -23.21 5.81
C ALA A 259 -1.17 -24.19 4.62
N GLU A 260 0.03 -24.50 4.11
CA GLU A 260 0.29 -25.45 3.02
C GLU A 260 0.94 -26.74 3.52
N SER A 261 0.52 -27.29 4.68
CA SER A 261 0.85 -28.66 5.06
C SER A 261 -0.24 -29.65 4.62
N PRO A 262 -0.28 -30.10 3.35
CA PRO A 262 -1.03 -31.27 2.99
C PRO A 262 -0.31 -32.50 3.55
N SER A 263 -0.99 -33.20 4.45
CA SER A 263 -1.07 -34.66 4.53
C SER A 263 -0.35 -35.41 3.38
N LEU A 264 0.96 -35.58 3.51
CA LEU A 264 1.76 -36.51 2.73
C LEU A 264 2.58 -37.35 3.72
N VAL A 265 1.91 -38.34 4.33
CA VAL A 265 2.38 -39.72 4.55
C VAL A 265 1.22 -40.39 5.29
N PHE A 266 0.34 -41.11 4.59
CA PHE A 266 -0.26 -42.36 5.05
C PHE A 266 -1.08 -42.95 3.90
N GLY A 267 -0.51 -43.94 3.22
CA GLY A 267 -1.18 -44.59 2.10
C GLY A 267 -0.30 -45.49 1.24
N SER A 268 0.59 -46.28 1.83
CA SER A 268 1.01 -47.55 1.22
C SER A 268 1.55 -48.50 2.29
N MET A 269 0.63 -49.18 2.98
CA MET A 269 0.71 -50.59 3.39
C MET A 269 -0.70 -51.03 3.80
#